data_AF-A0A3S1EXJ1-F1
#
_entry.id   AF-A0A3S1EXJ1-F1
#
_cell.length_a   1.000
_cell.length_b   1.000
_cell.length_c   1.000
_cell.angle_alpha   90.00
_cell.angle_beta   90.00
_cell.angle_gamma   90.00
#
_symmetry.space_group_name_H-M   'P 1'
#
loop_
_entity.id
_entity.type
_entity.pdbx_description
1 polymer ?
#
loop_
_entity_poly.entity_id
_entity_poly.type
_entity_poly.pdbx_seq_one_letter_code
_entity_poly.pdbx_strand_id
1 'polypeptide(L)' 'IAFISAHTIAAETEAGRLVILDVVGMPIRRQWFSVMRTDHAISPAMATFNDFLMRKGAMYLPLFGKLYPDKAG' A
#
# COMPACT_ATOMS: atom_id res chain seq x y z
N ILE A 1 13.53 -13.69 -11.43
CA ILE A 1 12.47 -13.75 -10.40
C ILE A 1 12.90 -12.93 -9.19
N ALA A 2 11.99 -12.28 -8.48
CA ALA A 2 12.32 -11.45 -7.32
C ALA A 2 11.15 -11.41 -6.32
N PHE A 3 11.45 -11.14 -5.05
CA PHE A 3 10.46 -10.84 -4.01
C PHE A 3 10.56 -9.36 -3.63
N ILE A 4 9.57 -8.57 -4.02
CA ILE A 4 9.56 -7.10 -3.90
C ILE A 4 8.15 -6.60 -3.57
N SER A 5 8.04 -5.32 -3.20
CA SER A 5 6.74 -4.70 -2.94
C SER A 5 5.93 -4.62 -4.23
N ALA A 6 4.67 -5.08 -4.20
CA ALA A 6 3.77 -4.96 -5.35
C ALA A 6 3.58 -3.50 -5.79
N HIS A 7 3.69 -2.55 -4.86
CA HIS A 7 3.56 -1.12 -5.11
C HIS A 7 4.61 -0.57 -6.08
N THR A 8 5.77 -1.22 -6.23
CA THR A 8 6.85 -0.73 -7.10
C THR A 8 6.73 -1.26 -8.54
N ILE A 9 5.83 -2.21 -8.80
CA ILE A 9 5.69 -2.88 -10.12
C ILE A 9 4.33 -2.68 -10.77
N ALA A 10 3.49 -1.77 -10.25
CA ALA A 10 2.13 -1.56 -10.74
C ALA A 10 2.11 -1.24 -12.25
N ALA A 11 2.85 -0.21 -12.68
CA ALA A 11 2.91 0.20 -14.08
C ALA A 11 3.49 -0.89 -15.01
N GLU A 12 4.48 -1.65 -14.53
CA GLU A 12 5.08 -2.75 -15.28
C GLU A 12 4.10 -3.91 -15.50
N THR A 13 3.28 -4.19 -14.48
CA THR A 13 2.26 -5.24 -14.53
C THR A 13 1.09 -4.83 -15.42
N GLU A 14 0.66 -3.56 -15.34
CA GLU A 14 -0.37 -2.99 -16.22
C GLU A 14 0.07 -2.99 -17.68
N ALA A 15 1.34 -2.69 -17.94
CA ALA A 15 1.92 -2.74 -19.28
C ALA A 15 2.28 -4.16 -19.76
N GLY A 16 2.04 -5.20 -18.95
CA GLY A 16 2.35 -6.60 -19.29
C GLY A 16 3.85 -6.93 -19.37
N ARG A 17 4.74 -6.06 -18.89
CA ARG A 17 6.20 -6.30 -18.86
C ARG A 17 6.61 -7.21 -17.71
N LEU A 18 5.85 -7.23 -16.62
CA LEU A 18 6.02 -8.13 -15.49
C LEU A 18 4.74 -8.92 -15.22
N VAL A 19 4.92 -10.13 -14.67
CA VAL A 19 3.83 -11.00 -14.21
C VAL A 19 4.03 -11.35 -12.75
N ILE A 20 2.93 -11.39 -11.99
CA ILE A 20 2.91 -11.83 -10.60
C ILE A 20 2.70 -13.35 -10.59
N LEU A 21 3.62 -14.08 -9.94
CA LEU A 21 3.56 -15.52 -9.79
C LEU A 21 2.63 -15.91 -8.63
N ASP A 22 1.83 -16.95 -8.82
CA ASP A 22 1.00 -17.55 -7.76
C ASP A 22 1.86 -18.54 -6.95
N VAL A 23 2.27 -18.12 -5.76
CA VAL A 23 3.18 -18.86 -4.88
C VAL A 23 2.53 -19.05 -3.52
N VAL A 24 2.51 -20.29 -3.03
CA VAL A 24 1.94 -20.63 -1.71
C VAL A 24 2.60 -19.79 -0.62
N GLY A 25 1.79 -19.20 0.26
CA GLY A 25 2.24 -18.32 1.34
C GLY A 25 2.48 -16.86 0.93
N MET A 26 2.19 -16.49 -0.32
CA MET A 26 2.23 -15.11 -0.81
C MET A 26 0.82 -14.55 -1.05
N PRO A 27 0.65 -13.21 -1.01
CA PRO A 27 1.64 -12.20 -0.66
C PRO A 27 1.89 -12.10 0.85
N ILE A 28 3.11 -11.71 1.25
CA ILE A 28 3.36 -11.27 2.63
C ILE A 28 2.66 -9.92 2.85
N ARG A 29 1.67 -9.89 3.75
CA ARG A 29 0.95 -8.68 4.12
C ARG A 29 1.84 -7.78 4.98
N ARG A 30 1.96 -6.52 4.58
CA ARG A 30 2.72 -5.47 5.27
C ARG A 30 1.81 -4.29 5.53
N GLN A 31 2.16 -3.49 6.53
CA GLN A 31 1.39 -2.33 6.97
C GLN A 31 2.21 -1.06 6.79
N TRP A 32 1.53 0.03 6.43
CA TRP A 32 2.08 1.38 6.40
C TRP A 32 1.50 2.18 7.56
N PHE A 33 2.32 3.01 8.18
CA PHE A 33 1.93 3.82 9.33
C PHE A 33 2.21 5.30 9.07
N SER A 34 1.26 6.16 9.46
CA SER A 34 1.52 7.59 9.63
C SER A 34 2.07 7.79 11.05
N VAL A 35 3.27 8.34 11.16
CA VAL A 35 3.98 8.49 12.45
C VAL A 35 4.34 9.95 12.68
N MET A 36 4.13 10.41 13.91
CA MET A 36 4.41 11.77 14.35
C MET A 36 5.22 11.72 15.65
N ARG A 37 6.14 12.67 15.82
CA ARG A 37 6.91 12.81 17.05
C ARG A 37 6.01 13.34 18.17
N THR A 38 6.07 12.70 19.34
CA THR A 38 5.27 13.10 20.52
C THR A 38 5.74 14.40 21.15
N ASP A 39 7.01 14.76 20.96
CA ASP A 39 7.64 15.97 21.50
C ASP A 39 7.58 17.16 20.54
N HIS A 40 6.88 17.04 19.41
CA HIS A 40 6.72 18.09 18.42
C HIS A 40 5.27 18.58 18.37
N ALA A 41 5.08 19.91 18.46
CA ALA A 41 3.77 20.51 18.34
C ALA A 41 3.15 20.23 16.96
N ILE A 42 1.89 19.77 16.94
CA ILE A 42 1.18 19.47 15.70
C ILE A 42 0.76 20.79 15.05
N SER A 43 1.29 21.06 13.85
CA SER A 43 0.81 22.18 13.04
C SER A 43 -0.52 21.84 12.35
N PRO A 44 -1.31 22.85 11.95
CA PRO A 44 -2.54 22.62 11.18
C PRO A 44 -2.33 21.82 9.89
N ALA A 45 -1.20 22.03 9.21
CA ALA A 45 -0.84 21.28 8.00
C ALA A 45 -0.59 19.79 8.29
N MET A 46 0.10 19.48 9.40
CA MET A 46 0.35 18.11 9.82
C MET A 46 -0.94 17.37 10.18
N ALA A 47 -1.84 18.01 10.94
CA ALA A 47 -3.14 17.45 11.26
C ALA A 47 -3.97 17.18 9.99
N THR A 48 -4.01 18.14 9.06
CA THR A 48 -4.73 18.01 7.79
C THR A 48 -4.18 16.87 6.95
N PHE A 49 -2.85 16.75 6.86
CA PHE A 49 -2.23 15.67 6.11
C PHE A 49 -2.48 14.29 6.74
N ASN A 50 -2.40 14.19 8.07
CA ASN A 50 -2.74 12.94 8.74
C ASN A 50 -4.20 12.53 8.51
N ASP A 51 -5.14 13.49 8.59
CA ASP A 51 -6.56 13.24 8.30
C ASP A 51 -6.77 12.79 6.85
N PHE A 52 -6.08 13.43 5.89
CA PHE A 52 -6.07 13.00 4.51
C PHE A 52 -5.57 11.56 4.35
N LEU A 53 -4.43 11.21 4.96
CA LEU A 53 -3.88 9.86 4.90
C LEU A 53 -4.85 8.82 5.47
N MET A 54 -5.48 9.11 6.61
CA MET A 54 -6.42 8.19 7.25
C MET A 54 -7.68 7.98 6.43
N ARG A 55 -8.20 9.02 5.78
CA ARG A 55 -9.44 8.93 5.00
C ARG A 55 -9.23 8.48 3.56
N LYS A 56 -8.09 8.83 2.96
CA LYS A 56 -7.86 8.69 1.52
C LYS A 56 -6.59 7.94 1.13
N GLY A 57 -5.64 7.76 2.03
CA GLY A 57 -4.32 7.21 1.70
C GLY A 57 -4.39 5.84 1.01
N ALA A 58 -5.26 4.95 1.49
CA ALA A 58 -5.41 3.61 0.92
C ALA A 58 -5.87 3.60 -0.55
N MET A 59 -6.66 4.61 -0.97
CA MET A 59 -7.19 4.69 -2.35
C MET A 59 -6.09 4.99 -3.39
N TYR A 60 -4.93 5.47 -2.96
CA TYR A 60 -3.80 5.77 -3.83
C TYR A 60 -2.78 4.63 -3.92
N LEU A 61 -3.02 3.51 -3.24
CA LEU A 61 -2.19 2.31 -3.37
C LEU A 61 -2.70 1.45 -4.53
N PRO A 62 -1.82 0.92 -5.39
CA PRO A 62 -2.22 0.00 -6.46
C PRO A 62 -2.89 -1.25 -5.88
N LEU A 63 -4.15 -1.47 -6.29
CA LEU A 63 -4.94 -2.63 -5.91
C LEU A 63 -4.75 -3.75 -6.93
N PHE A 64 -4.02 -4.78 -6.53
CA PHE A 64 -3.91 -6.01 -7.30
C PHE A 64 -4.97 -7.00 -6.81
N GLY A 65 -6.12 -7.09 -7.49
CA GLY A 65 -7.23 -7.96 -7.08
C GLY A 65 -6.84 -9.43 -6.91
N LYS A 66 -5.85 -9.93 -7.68
CA LYS A 66 -5.26 -11.27 -7.51
C LYS A 66 -4.48 -11.45 -6.20
N LEU A 67 -3.84 -10.40 -5.68
CA LEU A 67 -3.05 -10.45 -4.44
C LEU A 67 -3.90 -10.24 -3.19
N TYR A 68 -4.97 -9.46 -3.32
CA TYR A 68 -5.88 -9.12 -2.23
C TYR A 68 -7.31 -9.47 -2.64
N PRO A 69 -7.66 -10.77 -2.74
CA PRO A 69 -9.06 -11.14 -2.88
C PRO A 69 -9.83 -10.57 -1.68
N ASP A 70 -10.99 -9.97 -1.96
CA ASP A 70 -11.90 -9.48 -0.92
C ASP A 70 -12.10 -10.59 0.11
N LYS A 71 -11.91 -10.25 1.39
CA LYS A 71 -12.38 -11.13 2.46
C LYS A 71 -13.90 -11.12 2.39
N ALA A 72 -14.49 -12.15 1.79
CA ALA A 72 -15.82 -12.57 2.19
C ALA A 72 -15.72 -13.05 3.65
N GLY A 73 -16.26 -12.26 4.59
CA GLY A 73 -16.39 -12.61 6.01
C GLY A 73 -15.42 -11.88 6.93
#